data_AF-A0A7T7UWD9-F1
#
_entry.id   AF-A0A7T7UWD9-F1
#
_cell.length_a   1.000
_cell.length_b   1.000
_cell.length_c   1.000
_cell.angle_alpha   90.00
_cell.angle_beta   90.00
_cell.angle_gamma   90.00
#
_symmetry.space_group_name_H-M   'P 1'
#
loop_
_entity.id
_entity.type
_entity.pdbx_description
1 polymer ?
#
loop_
_entity_poly.entity_id
_entity_poly.type
_entity_poly.pdbx_seq_one_letter_code
_entity_poly.pdbx_strand_id
1 'polypeptide(L)'
;MNKKNNRLVGAGVLSAVAASLCCITPVLALISGASGVASTFSWMEPARPYLIGITVLVLGFAWYQKLKPRTAEEIQCDCEEDEKKPFMQTKTFLGIVTVFAALMLAFPNYAHIFYPSNDNKEVVIVNASDIQTVTFDVKGMTCNGCASHVENDVNKLPGIVKVDAIYEEAIAKVEFDQTKVSIAQIEEAINGTGYKVVGKK
;
A
#
# COMPACT_ATOMS: atom_id res chain seq x y z
N MET A 1 -32.46 4.13 -35.12
CA MET A 1 -31.05 3.71 -34.95
C MET A 1 -30.48 4.39 -33.71
N ASN A 2 -30.34 3.71 -32.56
CA ASN A 2 -29.62 4.28 -31.40
C ASN A 2 -29.03 3.18 -30.48
N LYS A 3 -27.95 2.52 -30.92
CA LYS A 3 -27.32 1.38 -30.20
C LYS A 3 -25.91 1.69 -29.67
N LYS A 4 -25.37 2.89 -29.94
CA LYS A 4 -23.99 3.27 -29.57
C LYS A 4 -23.87 3.91 -28.17
N ASN A 5 -24.92 4.53 -27.62
CA ASN A 5 -24.83 5.23 -26.33
C ASN A 5 -24.84 4.31 -25.09
N ASN A 6 -25.54 3.16 -25.13
CA ASN A 6 -25.61 2.25 -23.98
C ASN A 6 -24.29 1.53 -23.67
N ARG A 7 -23.36 1.44 -24.64
CA ARG A 7 -22.05 0.81 -24.42
C ARG A 7 -21.06 1.74 -23.72
N LEU A 8 -21.18 3.06 -23.90
CA LEU A 8 -20.27 4.04 -23.29
C LEU A 8 -20.63 4.29 -21.81
N VAL A 9 -21.92 4.33 -21.48
CA VAL A 9 -22.41 4.48 -20.10
C VAL A 9 -22.11 3.21 -19.28
N GLY A 10 -22.25 2.02 -19.88
CA GLY A 10 -21.92 0.75 -19.21
C GLY A 10 -20.44 0.62 -18.84
N ALA A 11 -19.53 1.12 -19.69
CA ALA A 11 -18.10 1.14 -19.39
C ALA A 11 -17.77 2.10 -18.23
N GLY A 12 -18.44 3.26 -18.16
CA GLY A 12 -18.30 4.22 -17.07
C GLY A 12 -18.73 3.66 -15.71
N VAL A 13 -19.91 3.04 -15.66
CA VAL A 13 -20.44 2.44 -14.41
C VAL A 13 -19.56 1.28 -13.94
N LEU A 14 -19.09 0.41 -14.83
CA LEU A 14 -18.18 -0.67 -14.48
C LEU A 14 -16.82 -0.16 -13.95
N SER A 15 -16.29 0.91 -14.54
CA SER A 15 -15.04 1.52 -14.06
C SER A 15 -15.20 2.16 -12.68
N ALA A 16 -16.36 2.77 -12.39
CA ALA A 16 -16.67 3.37 -11.09
C ALA A 16 -16.86 2.28 -10.01
N VAL A 17 -17.54 1.18 -10.36
CA VAL A 17 -17.74 0.04 -9.46
C VAL A 17 -16.41 -0.69 -9.20
N ALA A 18 -15.56 -0.88 -10.22
CA ALA A 18 -14.23 -1.46 -10.06
C ALA A 18 -13.32 -0.58 -9.18
N ALA A 19 -13.35 0.74 -9.36
CA ALA A 19 -12.62 1.68 -8.51
C ALA A 19 -13.13 1.67 -7.06
N SER A 20 -14.46 1.60 -6.86
CA SER A 20 -15.07 1.50 -5.54
C SER A 20 -14.71 0.19 -4.82
N LEU A 21 -14.71 -0.94 -5.53
CA LEU A 21 -14.30 -2.25 -5.00
C LEU A 21 -12.82 -2.25 -4.58
N CYS A 22 -11.94 -1.54 -5.29
CA CYS A 22 -10.54 -1.37 -4.90
C CYS A 22 -10.36 -0.58 -3.58
N CYS A 23 -11.32 0.25 -3.17
CA CYS A 23 -11.26 0.99 -1.91
C CYS A 23 -12.01 0.29 -0.76
N ILE A 24 -13.07 -0.46 -1.07
CA ILE A 24 -13.86 -1.19 -0.08
C ILE A 24 -13.13 -2.46 0.37
N THR A 25 -12.42 -3.15 -0.54
CA THR A 25 -11.75 -4.42 -0.22
C THR A 25 -10.64 -4.26 0.83
N PRO A 26 -9.76 -3.23 0.79
CA PRO A 26 -8.77 -3.01 1.84
C PRO A 26 -9.39 -2.65 3.20
N VAL A 27 -10.49 -1.88 3.21
CA VAL A 27 -11.21 -1.52 4.44
C VAL A 27 -11.88 -2.74 5.07
N LEU A 28 -12.52 -3.58 4.25
CA LEU A 28 -13.09 -4.85 4.71
C LEU A 28 -12.01 -5.84 5.17
N ALA A 29 -10.87 -5.90 4.48
CA ALA A 29 -9.73 -6.74 4.88
C ALA A 29 -9.11 -6.30 6.21
N LEU A 30 -9.04 -4.99 6.46
CA LEU A 30 -8.63 -4.43 7.75
C LEU A 30 -9.62 -4.79 8.86
N ILE A 31 -10.92 -4.68 8.62
CA ILE A 31 -11.97 -5.08 9.58
C ILE A 31 -11.93 -6.60 9.83
N SER A 32 -11.62 -7.40 8.82
CA SER A 32 -11.51 -8.87 8.94
C SER A 32 -10.17 -9.35 9.49
N GLY A 33 -9.25 -8.45 9.85
CA GLY A 33 -7.92 -8.81 10.37
C GLY A 33 -7.00 -9.52 9.36
N ALA A 34 -7.33 -9.46 8.06
CA ALA A 34 -6.55 -10.06 7.00
C ALA A 34 -5.42 -9.11 6.59
N SER A 35 -4.36 -9.06 7.39
CA SER A 35 -3.15 -8.25 7.16
C SER A 35 -2.33 -8.68 5.92
N GLY A 36 -2.70 -9.78 5.25
CA GLY A 36 -1.98 -10.35 4.11
C GLY A 36 -2.28 -9.74 2.74
N VAL A 37 -3.18 -8.76 2.60
CA VAL A 37 -3.52 -8.23 1.26
C VAL A 37 -2.45 -7.30 0.69
N ALA A 38 -1.54 -6.75 1.51
CA ALA A 38 -0.47 -5.87 1.05
C ALA A 38 0.46 -6.58 0.04
N SER A 39 0.70 -7.88 0.19
CA SER A 39 1.58 -8.66 -0.70
C SER A 39 0.98 -8.93 -2.09
N THR A 40 -0.35 -8.81 -2.25
CA THR A 40 -0.99 -8.93 -3.58
C THR A 40 -0.78 -7.67 -4.42
N PHE A 41 -0.44 -6.54 -3.80
CA PHE A 41 -0.19 -5.26 -4.47
C PHE A 41 1.30 -4.99 -4.76
N SER A 42 2.23 -5.83 -4.28
CA SER A 42 3.68 -5.59 -4.45
C SER A 42 4.16 -5.63 -5.90
N TRP A 43 3.43 -6.28 -6.81
CA TRP A 43 3.72 -6.19 -8.25
C TRP A 43 3.36 -4.83 -8.86
N MET A 44 2.51 -4.03 -8.21
CA MET A 44 2.12 -2.67 -8.64
C MET A 44 2.92 -1.54 -7.96
N GLU A 45 3.80 -1.84 -7.00
CA GLU A 45 4.75 -0.87 -6.43
C GLU A 45 5.47 -0.02 -7.50
N PRO A 46 6.07 -0.61 -8.56
CA PRO A 46 6.77 0.19 -9.59
C PRO A 46 5.83 1.02 -10.45
N ALA A 47 4.55 0.65 -10.54
CA ALA A 47 3.54 1.37 -11.32
C ALA A 47 2.86 2.51 -10.53
N ARG A 48 2.97 2.53 -9.19
CA ARG A 48 2.38 3.58 -8.33
C ARG A 48 2.66 5.01 -8.81
N PRO A 49 3.92 5.44 -9.09
CA PRO A 49 4.18 6.82 -9.50
C PRO A 49 3.49 7.17 -10.82
N TYR A 50 3.37 6.21 -11.75
CA TYR A 50 2.67 6.41 -13.02
C TYR A 50 1.16 6.58 -12.82
N LEU A 51 0.54 5.79 -11.94
CA LEU A 51 -0.88 5.92 -11.61
C LEU A 51 -1.19 7.26 -10.94
N ILE A 52 -0.33 7.72 -10.04
CA ILE A 52 -0.43 9.06 -9.43
C ILE A 52 -0.29 10.13 -10.51
N GLY A 53 0.68 9.98 -11.43
CA GLY A 53 0.85 10.90 -12.56
C GLY A 53 -0.40 10.99 -13.45
N ILE A 54 -1.00 9.85 -13.81
CA ILE A 54 -2.23 9.80 -14.63
C ILE A 54 -3.40 10.47 -13.90
N THR A 55 -3.59 10.23 -12.61
CA THR A 55 -4.69 10.86 -11.84
C THR A 55 -4.53 12.37 -11.74
N VAL A 56 -3.31 12.86 -11.48
CA VAL A 56 -3.01 14.30 -11.48
C VAL A 56 -3.24 14.91 -12.87
N LEU A 57 -2.82 14.23 -13.93
CA LEU A 57 -3.02 14.69 -15.31
C LEU A 57 -4.51 14.78 -15.66
N VAL A 58 -5.30 13.75 -15.35
CA VAL A 58 -6.75 13.74 -15.62
C VAL A 58 -7.48 14.81 -14.82
N LEU A 59 -7.16 14.99 -13.53
CA LEU A 59 -7.75 16.04 -12.71
C LEU A 59 -7.34 17.44 -13.19
N GLY A 60 -6.07 17.62 -13.56
CA GLY A 60 -5.55 18.84 -14.15
C GLY A 60 -6.22 19.17 -15.49
N PHE A 61 -6.43 18.16 -16.34
CA PHE A 61 -7.14 18.31 -17.61
C PHE A 61 -8.62 18.63 -17.41
N ALA A 62 -9.29 18.01 -16.43
CA ALA A 62 -10.66 18.35 -16.06
C ALA A 62 -10.78 19.79 -15.56
N TRP A 63 -9.83 20.25 -14.74
CA TRP A 63 -9.73 21.65 -14.34
C TRP A 63 -9.47 22.57 -15.53
N TYR A 64 -8.59 22.20 -16.45
CA TYR A 64 -8.31 22.96 -17.67
C TYR A 64 -9.56 23.12 -18.55
N GLN A 65 -10.32 22.04 -18.77
CA GLN A 65 -11.59 22.10 -19.50
C GLN A 65 -12.62 22.99 -18.80
N LYS A 66 -12.61 23.03 -17.46
CA LYS A 66 -13.54 23.83 -16.65
C LYS A 66 -13.15 25.31 -16.53
N LEU A 67 -11.84 25.60 -16.58
CA LEU A 67 -11.25 26.94 -16.50
C LEU A 67 -11.15 27.61 -17.87
N LYS A 68 -11.20 26.84 -18.96
CA LYS A 68 -11.29 27.41 -20.31
C LYS A 68 -12.54 28.30 -20.38
N PRO A 69 -12.39 29.61 -20.66
CA PRO A 69 -13.52 30.52 -20.75
C PRO A 69 -14.44 30.05 -21.89
N ARG A 70 -15.76 30.08 -21.66
CA ARG A 70 -16.74 29.87 -22.73
C ARG A 70 -16.49 30.90 -23.84
N THR A 71 -16.48 30.45 -25.08
CA THR A 71 -16.42 31.32 -26.24
C THR A 71 -17.66 32.21 -26.29
N ALA A 72 -17.52 33.46 -26.74
CA ALA A 72 -18.60 34.45 -26.79
C ALA A 72 -19.85 33.96 -27.56
N GLU A 73 -19.67 33.01 -28.48
CA GLU A 73 -20.74 32.35 -29.25
C GLU A 73 -21.67 31.46 -28.39
N GLU A 74 -21.19 30.87 -27.28
CA GLU A 74 -22.03 30.09 -26.35
C GLU A 74 -22.80 30.97 -25.35
N ILE A 75 -22.43 32.24 -25.20
CA ILE A 75 -23.04 33.16 -24.22
C ILE A 75 -24.29 33.83 -24.80
N GLN A 76 -24.40 33.95 -26.13
CA GLN A 76 -25.55 34.62 -26.77
C GLN A 76 -26.76 33.72 -27.03
N CYS A 77 -26.66 32.40 -26.84
CA CYS A 77 -27.77 31.46 -27.06
C CYS A 77 -28.30 30.79 -25.77
N ASP A 78 -27.97 31.30 -24.58
CA ASP A 78 -28.40 30.74 -23.28
C ASP A 78 -29.58 31.55 -22.67
N CYS A 79 -30.27 32.35 -23.48
CA CYS A 79 -31.51 33.01 -23.11
C CYS A 79 -32.72 32.09 -23.34
N GLU A 80 -32.70 30.87 -22.82
CA GLU A 80 -33.92 30.14 -22.43
C GLU A 80 -33.54 28.90 -21.59
N GLU A 81 -34.17 28.82 -20.42
CA GLU A 81 -34.18 27.74 -19.42
C GLU A 81 -33.00 27.68 -18.41
N ASP A 82 -33.28 28.21 -17.22
CA ASP A 82 -32.64 27.88 -15.94
C ASP A 82 -32.77 26.37 -15.60
N GLU A 83 -32.15 25.48 -16.38
CA GLU A 83 -31.84 24.14 -15.86
C GLU A 83 -30.69 24.30 -14.86
N LYS A 84 -31.03 24.24 -13.56
CA LYS A 84 -30.07 24.22 -12.46
C LYS A 84 -29.00 23.16 -12.74
N LYS A 85 -27.81 23.61 -13.19
CA LYS A 85 -26.69 22.73 -13.50
C LYS A 85 -26.48 21.75 -12.33
N PRO A 86 -26.47 20.43 -12.57
CA PRO A 86 -26.40 19.45 -11.49
C PRO A 86 -25.17 19.71 -10.62
N PHE A 87 -25.29 19.49 -9.31
CA PHE A 87 -24.23 19.79 -8.32
C PHE A 87 -22.85 19.20 -8.72
N MET A 88 -22.84 18.04 -9.39
CA MET A 88 -21.66 17.37 -9.93
C MET A 88 -20.93 18.16 -11.03
N GLN A 89 -21.64 19.03 -11.75
CA GLN A 89 -21.09 19.93 -12.77
C GLN A 89 -20.66 21.29 -12.20
N THR A 90 -20.59 21.47 -10.88
CA THR A 90 -20.08 22.71 -10.28
C THR A 90 -18.55 22.72 -10.14
N LYS A 91 -17.95 23.90 -10.02
CA LYS A 91 -16.50 24.06 -9.72
C LYS A 91 -16.18 23.61 -8.28
N THR A 92 -17.14 23.77 -7.38
CA THR A 92 -17.05 23.37 -5.97
C THR A 92 -16.91 21.86 -5.81
N PHE A 93 -17.72 21.07 -6.52
CA PHE A 93 -17.62 19.61 -6.49
C PHE A 93 -16.25 19.13 -6.98
N LEU A 94 -15.76 19.67 -8.10
CA LEU A 94 -14.44 19.33 -8.62
C LEU A 94 -13.34 19.66 -7.61
N GLY A 95 -13.39 20.83 -6.96
CA GLY A 95 -12.45 21.21 -5.90
C GLY A 95 -12.44 20.24 -4.72
N ILE A 96 -13.62 19.83 -4.21
CA ILE A 96 -13.74 18.87 -3.11
C ILE A 96 -13.08 17.53 -3.48
N VAL A 97 -13.36 17.01 -4.69
CA VAL A 97 -12.76 15.76 -5.17
C VAL A 97 -11.24 15.89 -5.30
N THR A 98 -10.74 17.05 -5.75
CA THR A 98 -9.30 17.29 -5.89
C THR A 98 -8.61 17.31 -4.52
N VAL A 99 -9.20 17.99 -3.52
CA VAL A 99 -8.67 18.06 -2.15
C VAL A 99 -8.69 16.68 -1.50
N PHE A 100 -9.79 15.94 -1.63
CA PHE A 100 -9.91 14.59 -1.08
C PHE A 100 -8.88 13.63 -1.70
N ALA A 101 -8.72 13.66 -3.03
CA ALA A 101 -7.70 12.87 -3.72
C ALA A 101 -6.29 13.23 -3.25
N ALA A 102 -5.97 14.52 -3.11
CA ALA A 102 -4.67 14.97 -2.61
C ALA A 102 -4.41 14.49 -1.18
N LEU A 103 -5.43 14.55 -0.32
CA LEU A 103 -5.32 14.09 1.08
C LEU A 103 -5.09 12.58 1.17
N MET A 104 -5.82 11.78 0.37
CA MET A 104 -5.58 10.34 0.28
C MET A 104 -4.21 10.00 -0.31
N LEU A 105 -3.71 10.78 -1.26
CA LEU A 105 -2.35 10.60 -1.82
C LEU A 105 -1.25 11.00 -0.85
N ALA A 106 -1.51 11.92 0.07
CA ALA A 106 -0.59 12.30 1.14
C ALA A 106 -0.57 11.29 2.29
N PHE A 107 -1.64 10.50 2.47
CA PHE A 107 -1.76 9.52 3.55
C PHE A 107 -0.62 8.47 3.59
N PRO A 108 -0.13 7.90 2.48
CA PRO A 108 1.05 7.03 2.48
C PRO A 108 2.31 7.70 3.06
N ASN A 109 2.52 9.00 2.83
CA ASN A 109 3.63 9.75 3.43
C ASN A 109 3.40 10.05 4.91
N TYR A 110 2.14 10.12 5.35
CA TYR A 110 1.76 10.32 6.75
C TYR A 110 1.71 9.02 7.56
N ALA A 111 1.69 7.85 6.90
CA ALA A 111 1.62 6.55 7.57
C ALA A 111 2.81 6.32 8.51
N HIS A 112 3.99 6.83 8.20
CA HIS A 112 5.18 6.77 9.08
C HIS A 112 4.97 7.51 10.42
N ILE A 113 4.07 8.49 10.49
CA ILE A 113 3.76 9.20 11.73
C ILE A 113 2.85 8.35 12.63
N PHE A 114 2.01 7.49 12.05
CA PHE A 114 1.07 6.64 12.78
C PHE A 114 1.56 5.21 13.01
N TYR A 115 2.50 4.73 12.20
CA TYR A 115 3.24 3.49 12.39
C TYR A 115 4.70 3.83 12.69
N PRO A 116 5.05 4.21 13.93
CA PRO A 116 6.45 4.19 14.33
C PRO A 116 6.94 2.76 14.17
N SER A 117 7.99 2.57 13.36
CA SER A 117 8.71 1.30 13.30
C SER A 117 9.07 0.91 14.72
N ASN A 118 8.57 -0.24 15.19
CA ASN A 118 8.93 -0.82 16.48
C ASN A 118 10.35 -1.39 16.40
N ASP A 119 11.35 -0.53 16.20
CA ASP A 119 12.78 -0.88 16.21
C ASP A 119 13.35 -0.94 17.63
N ASN A 120 12.55 -0.68 18.66
CA ASN A 120 13.01 -0.71 20.04
C ASN A 120 12.08 -1.58 20.90
N LYS A 121 12.21 -2.90 20.74
CA LYS A 121 12.00 -3.77 21.91
C LYS A 121 13.14 -3.47 22.87
N GLU A 122 12.81 -2.88 24.02
CA GLU A 122 13.72 -2.75 25.14
C GLU A 122 13.97 -4.15 25.73
N VAL A 123 14.83 -4.93 25.06
CA VAL A 123 15.26 -6.23 25.57
C VAL A 123 16.18 -5.93 26.74
N VAL A 124 15.75 -6.28 27.96
CA VAL A 124 16.64 -6.26 29.14
C VAL A 124 17.73 -7.31 28.90
N ILE A 125 18.83 -6.90 28.27
CA ILE A 125 20.05 -7.68 28.08
C ILE A 125 20.77 -7.69 29.43
N VAL A 126 20.77 -8.84 30.10
CA VAL A 126 21.43 -9.01 31.40
C VAL A 126 22.97 -9.11 31.22
N ASN A 127 23.44 -9.49 30.01
CA ASN A 127 24.85 -9.49 29.64
C ASN A 127 25.04 -9.46 28.11
N ALA A 128 25.87 -8.54 27.60
CA ALA A 128 26.16 -8.45 26.16
C ALA A 128 26.97 -9.66 25.63
N SER A 129 27.63 -10.39 26.53
CA SER A 129 28.44 -11.58 26.22
C SER A 129 27.61 -12.78 25.74
N ASP A 130 26.29 -12.76 25.96
CA ASP A 130 25.36 -13.83 25.61
C ASP A 130 24.63 -13.62 24.27
N ILE A 131 24.89 -12.49 23.61
CA ILE A 131 24.32 -12.19 22.31
C ILE A 131 25.13 -12.92 21.24
N GLN A 132 24.44 -13.73 20.43
CA GLN A 132 24.99 -14.33 19.24
C GLN A 132 24.31 -13.78 17.99
N THR A 133 25.08 -13.72 16.91
CA THR A 133 24.59 -13.38 15.58
C THR A 133 24.74 -14.61 14.69
N VAL A 134 23.65 -15.05 14.08
CA VAL A 134 23.65 -16.15 13.12
C VAL A 134 22.98 -15.70 11.83
N THR A 135 23.56 -16.10 10.70
CA THR A 135 22.99 -15.83 9.37
C THR A 135 22.38 -17.12 8.84
N PHE A 136 21.09 -17.10 8.55
CA PHE A 136 20.37 -18.21 7.94
C PHE A 136 20.22 -17.98 6.45
N ASP A 137 20.57 -18.97 5.63
CA ASP A 137 20.27 -18.96 4.21
C ASP A 137 18.79 -19.43 4.05
N VAL A 138 17.90 -18.57 3.59
CA VAL A 138 16.44 -18.80 3.53
C VAL A 138 15.95 -18.82 2.09
N LYS A 139 15.48 -19.98 1.63
CA LYS A 139 14.94 -20.17 0.29
C LYS A 139 13.45 -19.86 0.24
N GLY A 140 13.05 -19.09 -0.78
CA GLY A 140 11.65 -18.77 -1.08
C GLY A 140 11.25 -17.32 -0.82
N MET A 141 12.13 -16.50 -0.24
CA MET A 141 11.92 -15.06 -0.17
C MET A 141 12.14 -14.44 -1.56
N THR A 142 11.11 -13.83 -2.14
CA THR A 142 11.16 -13.27 -3.51
C THR A 142 10.91 -11.76 -3.58
N CYS A 143 10.60 -11.11 -2.46
CA CYS A 143 10.40 -9.67 -2.39
C CYS A 143 10.62 -9.16 -0.96
N ASN A 144 10.67 -7.84 -0.80
CA ASN A 144 10.80 -7.19 0.50
C ASN A 144 9.67 -7.57 1.47
N GLY A 145 8.44 -7.74 0.97
CA GLY A 145 7.31 -8.21 1.78
C GLY A 145 7.50 -9.62 2.35
N CYS A 146 8.14 -10.51 1.59
CA CYS A 146 8.51 -11.84 2.08
C CYS A 146 9.56 -11.78 3.18
N ALA A 147 10.58 -10.93 3.01
CA ALA A 147 11.61 -10.69 4.04
C ALA A 147 10.99 -10.14 5.33
N SER A 148 10.14 -9.12 5.24
CA SER A 148 9.46 -8.54 6.41
C SER A 148 8.51 -9.54 7.09
N HIS A 149 7.94 -10.50 6.36
CA HIS A 149 7.14 -11.56 6.98
C HIS A 149 8.00 -12.45 7.89
N VAL A 150 9.20 -12.84 7.43
CA VAL A 150 10.16 -13.61 8.22
C VAL A 150 10.63 -12.81 9.44
N GLU A 151 11.00 -11.55 9.26
CA GLU A 151 11.41 -10.66 10.36
C GLU A 151 10.35 -10.59 11.44
N ASN A 152 9.08 -10.37 11.07
CA ASN A 152 7.98 -10.29 12.03
C ASN A 152 7.75 -11.58 12.80
N ASP A 153 7.86 -12.74 12.14
CA ASP A 153 7.63 -14.02 12.81
C ASP A 153 8.80 -14.41 13.73
N VAL A 154 10.04 -14.17 13.31
CA VAL A 154 11.22 -14.37 14.17
C VAL A 154 11.19 -13.41 15.35
N ASN A 155 10.87 -12.12 15.14
CA ASN A 155 10.80 -11.11 16.19
C ASN A 155 9.76 -11.42 17.28
N LYS A 156 8.82 -12.35 17.08
CA LYS A 156 7.89 -12.80 18.14
C LYS A 156 8.57 -13.66 19.20
N LEU A 157 9.71 -14.29 18.89
CA LEU A 157 10.42 -15.14 19.83
C LEU A 157 11.02 -14.33 20.99
N PRO A 158 10.96 -14.84 22.23
CA PRO A 158 11.56 -14.18 23.37
C PRO A 158 13.09 -14.25 23.30
N GLY A 159 13.78 -13.10 23.35
CA GLY A 159 15.25 -13.04 23.32
C GLY A 159 15.85 -12.62 21.97
N ILE A 160 15.03 -12.38 20.96
CA ILE A 160 15.50 -11.73 19.73
C ILE A 160 15.79 -10.26 19.99
N VAL A 161 16.98 -9.83 19.61
CA VAL A 161 17.47 -8.45 19.74
C VAL A 161 17.26 -7.71 18.44
N LYS A 162 17.65 -8.32 17.31
CA LYS A 162 17.53 -7.74 15.98
C LYS A 162 17.35 -8.82 14.92
N VAL A 163 16.58 -8.53 13.88
CA VAL A 163 16.45 -9.39 12.70
C VAL A 163 16.51 -8.50 11.46
N ASP A 164 17.39 -8.84 10.53
CA ASP A 164 17.48 -8.22 9.21
C ASP A 164 17.38 -9.33 8.14
N ALA A 165 16.31 -9.37 7.36
CA ALA A 165 16.13 -10.31 6.27
C ALA A 165 16.33 -9.61 4.91
N ILE A 166 17.18 -10.19 4.06
CA ILE A 166 17.58 -9.63 2.77
C ILE A 166 17.18 -10.65 1.71
N TYR A 167 16.14 -10.34 0.93
CA TYR A 167 15.63 -11.26 -0.10
C TYR A 167 16.53 -11.31 -1.34
N GLU A 168 17.27 -10.23 -1.64
CA GLU A 168 18.24 -10.19 -2.74
C GLU A 168 19.39 -11.19 -2.54
N GLU A 169 19.82 -11.35 -1.28
CA GLU A 169 20.88 -12.27 -0.88
C GLU A 169 20.33 -13.62 -0.40
N ALA A 170 19.01 -13.74 -0.26
CA ALA A 170 18.31 -14.90 0.31
C ALA A 170 18.83 -15.29 1.70
N ILE A 171 19.11 -14.29 2.54
CA ILE A 171 19.62 -14.48 3.91
C ILE A 171 18.74 -13.80 4.96
N ALA A 172 18.75 -14.32 6.17
CA ALA A 172 18.17 -13.70 7.37
C ALA A 172 19.23 -13.67 8.47
N LYS A 173 19.67 -12.46 8.83
CA LYS A 173 20.62 -12.22 9.92
C LYS A 173 19.85 -11.99 11.21
N VAL A 174 20.13 -12.80 12.22
CA VAL A 174 19.41 -12.77 13.50
C VAL A 174 20.41 -12.56 14.63
N GLU A 175 20.19 -11.52 15.43
CA GLU A 175 20.88 -11.25 16.68
C GLU A 175 19.95 -11.65 17.84
N PHE A 176 20.41 -12.56 18.69
CA PHE A 176 19.59 -13.14 19.74
C PHE A 176 20.39 -13.48 20.99
N ASP A 177 19.69 -13.54 22.12
CA ASP A 177 20.19 -13.98 23.42
C ASP A 177 20.14 -15.51 23.50
N GLN A 178 21.31 -16.16 23.52
CA GLN A 178 21.45 -17.62 23.56
C GLN A 178 20.82 -18.27 24.80
N THR A 179 20.57 -17.49 25.87
CA THR A 179 19.98 -17.98 27.11
C THR A 179 18.46 -18.08 27.03
N LYS A 180 17.83 -17.36 26.09
CA LYS A 180 16.37 -17.26 25.95
C LYS A 180 15.83 -18.01 24.74
N VAL A 181 16.60 -18.05 23.65
CA VAL A 181 16.20 -18.71 22.41
C VAL A 181 17.37 -19.43 21.77
N SER A 182 17.10 -20.60 21.23
CA SER A 182 18.08 -21.42 20.52
C SER A 182 17.98 -21.25 19.00
N ILE A 183 19.08 -21.52 18.30
CA ILE A 183 19.15 -21.53 16.83
C ILE A 183 18.07 -22.43 16.22
N ALA A 184 17.78 -23.58 16.85
CA ALA A 184 16.77 -24.51 16.37
C ALA A 184 15.34 -23.92 16.43
N GLN A 185 15.03 -23.15 17.47
CA GLN A 185 13.73 -22.48 17.60
C GLN A 185 13.58 -21.34 16.57
N ILE A 186 14.66 -20.64 16.27
CA ILE A 186 14.68 -19.61 15.22
C ILE A 186 14.47 -20.27 13.85
N GLU A 187 15.16 -21.38 13.58
CA GLU A 187 15.01 -22.16 12.36
C GLU A 187 13.57 -22.70 12.19
N GLU A 188 12.96 -23.18 13.27
CA GLU A 188 11.56 -23.61 13.28
C GLU A 188 10.59 -22.46 13.02
N ALA A 189 10.82 -21.29 13.63
CA ALA A 189 10.00 -20.10 13.38
C ALA A 189 10.09 -19.66 11.91
N ILE A 190 11.29 -19.66 11.32
CA ILE A 190 11.47 -19.35 9.89
C ILE A 190 10.74 -20.39 9.04
N ASN A 191 10.89 -21.68 9.32
CA ASN A 191 10.21 -22.73 8.57
C ASN A 191 8.68 -22.68 8.71
N GLY A 192 8.17 -22.22 9.85
CA GLY A 192 6.74 -22.02 10.13
C GLY A 192 6.07 -20.96 9.25
N THR A 193 6.85 -20.01 8.71
CA THR A 193 6.36 -18.99 7.77
C THR A 193 6.08 -19.54 6.36
N GLY A 194 6.47 -20.78 6.08
CA GLY A 194 6.36 -21.42 4.76
C GLY A 194 7.61 -21.30 3.88
N TYR A 195 8.66 -20.61 4.34
CA TYR A 195 9.99 -20.62 3.70
C TYR A 195 10.85 -21.77 4.25
N LYS A 196 12.02 -22.00 3.64
CA LYS A 196 12.94 -23.07 4.08
C LYS A 196 14.33 -22.55 4.35
N VAL A 197 14.84 -22.84 5.55
CA VAL A 197 16.26 -22.67 5.87
C VAL A 197 17.05 -23.77 5.15
N VAL A 198 18.05 -23.38 4.37
CA VAL A 198 18.93 -24.30 3.60
C VAL A 198 20.37 -24.32 4.10
N GLY A 199 20.74 -23.36 4.95
CA GLY A 199 22.08 -23.22 5.50
C GLY A 199 22.09 -22.25 6.69
N LYS A 200 23.14 -22.33 7.50
CA LYS A 200 23.41 -21.38 8.58
C LYS A 200 24.91 -21.14 8.73
N LYS A 201 25.28 -19.90 9.02
CA LYS A 201 26.65 -19.40 9.13
C LYS A 201 26.79 -18.53 10.36
#